data_AF-Q94KT1-F1
#
_entry.id   AF-Q94KT1-F1
#
_cell.length_a   1.000
_cell.length_b   1.000
_cell.length_c   1.000
_cell.angle_alpha   90.00
_cell.angle_beta   90.00
_cell.angle_gamma   90.00
#
_symmetry.space_group_name_H-M   'P 1'
#
loop_
_entity.id
_entity.type
_entity.pdbx_description
1 polymer ?
#
loop_
_entity_poly.entity_id
_entity_poly.type
_entity_poly.pdbx_seq_one_letter_code
_entity_poly.pdbx_strand_id
1 'polypeptide(L)'
;GRVGGGACGFKGVNMPPFSAMTSCGNEPIFKDGKGCGSCYQIRCKAHPACSGVAETVIITDMNYYPVAPYHFDLSGTAFGAMAKDEHNDELRHAGIIDIQFKRVPCQYPGLTVTFHIERGSNPNYLAVLVEYENGDGDVVQVDLMESSPDDGEPTGVWEPMRESWGSIWRMDTRRPLQGPFSLRVTNESGKTLVADQVIPADWQPDNVYSSIVQFE
;
A
#
# COMPACT_ATOMS: atom_id res chain seq x y z
N GLY A 1 -4.36 15.03 16.11
CA GLY A 1 -4.47 13.86 15.21
C GLY A 1 -3.89 14.25 13.87
N ARG A 2 -2.99 13.43 13.31
CA ARG A 2 -2.58 13.59 11.90
C ARG A 2 -3.78 13.16 11.05
N VAL A 3 -4.34 14.12 10.33
CA VAL A 3 -5.46 13.89 9.43
C VAL A 3 -4.88 13.28 8.15
N GLY A 4 -5.17 12.01 7.88
CA GLY A 4 -5.17 11.47 6.52
C GLY A 4 -4.08 10.46 6.13
N GLY A 5 -3.56 9.61 7.03
CA GLY A 5 -2.79 8.43 6.61
C GLY A 5 -2.44 7.49 7.76
N GLY A 6 -2.56 6.18 7.52
CA GLY A 6 -2.14 5.12 8.45
C GLY A 6 -0.63 4.85 8.37
N ALA A 7 -0.13 3.86 9.11
CA ALA A 7 1.29 3.50 9.14
C ALA A 7 1.87 3.12 7.77
N CYS A 8 1.04 2.77 6.78
CA CYS A 8 1.48 2.53 5.41
C CYS A 8 1.84 3.78 4.59
N GLY A 9 1.45 4.96 5.06
CA GLY A 9 1.66 6.22 4.32
C GLY A 9 0.55 6.57 3.33
N PHE A 10 -0.34 5.62 2.98
CA PHE A 10 -1.47 5.84 2.08
C PHE A 10 -2.39 6.95 2.57
N LYS A 11 -2.74 7.85 1.66
CA LYS A 11 -3.62 9.00 1.92
C LYS A 11 -4.99 8.76 1.29
N GLY A 12 -6.02 9.42 1.82
CA GLY A 12 -7.36 9.35 1.24
C GLY A 12 -7.99 7.96 1.23
N VAL A 13 -7.66 7.10 2.21
CA VAL A 13 -8.16 5.71 2.31
C VAL A 13 -9.69 5.57 2.38
N ASN A 14 -10.39 6.66 2.65
CA ASN A 14 -11.86 6.74 2.61
C ASN A 14 -12.43 6.93 1.19
N MET A 15 -11.60 7.28 0.21
CA MET A 15 -11.96 7.50 -1.19
C MET A 15 -11.59 6.27 -2.03
N PRO A 16 -12.14 6.12 -3.25
CA PRO A 16 -11.68 5.12 -4.19
C PRO A 16 -10.15 5.20 -4.42
N PRO A 17 -9.46 4.06 -4.60
CA PRO A 17 -10.03 2.71 -4.70
C PRO A 17 -10.31 2.03 -3.34
N PHE A 18 -9.67 2.46 -2.26
CA PHE A 18 -9.80 1.83 -0.94
C PHE A 18 -11.24 1.91 -0.41
N SER A 19 -11.94 3.02 -0.64
CA SER A 19 -13.36 3.21 -0.31
C SER A 19 -13.71 2.86 1.15
N ALA A 20 -12.79 3.16 2.07
CA ALA A 20 -12.82 2.76 3.47
C ALA A 20 -12.88 1.24 3.73
N MET A 21 -12.67 0.38 2.74
CA MET A 21 -12.50 -1.08 2.93
C MET A 21 -11.08 -1.41 3.40
N THR A 22 -10.72 -0.89 4.58
CA THR A 22 -9.38 -0.95 5.12
C THR A 22 -9.32 -1.59 6.50
N SER A 23 -8.12 -2.00 6.90
CA SER A 23 -7.84 -2.55 8.22
C SER A 23 -6.43 -2.21 8.70
N CYS A 24 -6.28 -2.12 10.02
CA CYS A 24 -4.98 -2.32 10.65
C CYS A 24 -4.72 -3.81 10.88
N GLY A 25 -3.48 -4.25 10.69
CA GLY A 25 -3.05 -5.62 11.01
C GLY A 25 -2.10 -5.66 12.21
N ASN A 26 -2.12 -6.74 12.98
CA ASN A 26 -1.03 -7.04 13.92
C ASN A 26 0.24 -7.52 13.18
N GLU A 27 1.32 -7.79 13.92
CA GLU A 27 2.65 -8.09 13.37
C GLU A 27 2.68 -9.14 12.24
N PRO A 28 1.98 -10.30 12.33
CA PRO A 28 1.96 -11.29 11.24
C PRO A 28 1.31 -10.78 9.94
N ILE A 29 0.48 -9.74 10.03
CA ILE A 29 -0.28 -9.17 8.90
C ILE A 29 0.46 -7.94 8.35
N PHE A 30 0.83 -6.99 9.22
CA PHE A 30 1.46 -5.73 8.81
C PHE A 30 2.96 -5.88 8.53
N LYS A 31 3.64 -6.85 9.15
CA LYS A 31 5.04 -7.22 8.89
C LYS A 31 6.00 -6.02 8.87
N ASP A 32 5.88 -5.15 9.86
CA ASP A 32 6.65 -3.91 10.01
C ASP A 32 6.60 -2.95 8.81
N GLY A 33 5.55 -3.04 7.98
CA GLY A 33 5.34 -2.22 6.79
C GLY A 33 5.29 -3.06 5.51
N LYS A 34 5.91 -4.24 5.50
CA LYS A 34 5.92 -5.15 4.35
C LYS A 34 4.57 -5.80 4.05
N GLY A 35 3.58 -5.63 4.93
CA GLY A 35 2.20 -6.02 4.68
C GLY A 35 1.34 -4.88 4.12
N CYS A 36 1.89 -3.68 3.96
CA CYS A 36 1.15 -2.54 3.41
C CYS A 36 0.66 -2.84 2.00
N GLY A 37 -0.62 -2.58 1.76
CA GLY A 37 -1.29 -2.84 0.50
C GLY A 37 -1.75 -4.29 0.32
N SER A 38 -1.37 -5.23 1.20
CA SER A 38 -1.88 -6.60 1.15
C SER A 38 -3.41 -6.67 1.25
N CYS A 39 -4.03 -7.54 0.44
CA CYS A 39 -5.48 -7.77 0.45
C CYS A 39 -5.87 -9.06 1.15
N TYR A 40 -6.94 -9.00 1.93
CA TYR A 40 -7.52 -10.13 2.64
C TYR A 40 -9.01 -10.23 2.37
N GLN A 41 -9.51 -11.44 2.14
CA GLN A 41 -10.93 -11.73 2.27
C GLN A 41 -11.23 -12.06 3.73
N ILE A 42 -12.17 -11.35 4.33
CA ILE A 42 -12.66 -11.53 5.69
C ILE A 42 -14.14 -11.94 5.66
N ARG A 43 -14.56 -12.80 6.58
CA ARG A 43 -15.98 -13.15 6.76
C ARG A 43 -16.28 -13.48 8.22
N CYS A 44 -17.47 -13.15 8.68
CA CYS A 44 -17.96 -13.56 9.99
C CYS A 44 -19.12 -14.57 9.85
N LYS A 45 -19.31 -15.42 10.87
CA LYS A 45 -20.37 -16.45 10.88
C LYS A 45 -21.08 -16.62 12.22
N ALA A 46 -20.40 -16.32 13.32
CA ALA A 46 -20.91 -16.64 14.66
C ALA A 46 -21.98 -15.65 15.15
N HIS A 47 -21.86 -14.37 14.83
CA HIS A 47 -22.81 -13.35 15.27
C HIS A 47 -24.11 -13.40 14.44
N PRO A 48 -25.31 -13.25 15.02
CA PRO A 48 -26.58 -13.30 14.28
C PRO A 48 -26.69 -12.34 13.09
N ALA A 49 -26.07 -11.16 13.20
CA ALA A 49 -25.99 -10.17 12.13
C ALA A 49 -25.06 -10.55 10.96
N CYS A 50 -24.21 -11.58 11.08
CA CYS A 50 -23.28 -11.97 10.03
C CYS A 50 -23.99 -12.46 8.77
N SER A 51 -23.59 -11.96 7.60
CA SER A 51 -24.09 -12.44 6.30
C SER A 51 -23.48 -13.79 5.92
N GLY A 52 -22.25 -14.08 6.40
CA GLY A 52 -21.46 -15.22 5.95
C GLY A 52 -20.77 -15.02 4.60
N VAL A 53 -21.02 -13.87 3.95
CA VAL A 53 -20.36 -13.44 2.70
C VAL A 53 -18.99 -12.86 3.05
N ALA A 54 -18.02 -13.05 2.16
CA ALA A 54 -16.67 -12.54 2.36
C ALA A 54 -16.50 -11.17 1.70
N GLU A 55 -15.88 -10.26 2.44
CA GLU A 55 -15.52 -8.92 1.99
C GLU A 55 -14.02 -8.80 1.84
N THR A 56 -13.56 -8.00 0.88
CA THR A 56 -12.13 -7.74 0.69
C THR A 56 -11.73 -6.47 1.43
N VAL A 57 -10.65 -6.55 2.21
CA VAL A 57 -10.05 -5.41 2.91
C VAL A 57 -8.57 -5.28 2.55
N ILE A 58 -8.09 -4.04 2.59
CA ILE A 58 -6.68 -3.71 2.35
C ILE A 58 -6.02 -3.29 3.66
N ILE A 59 -4.79 -3.77 3.89
CA ILE A 59 -3.98 -3.35 5.03
C ILE A 59 -3.38 -1.97 4.75
N THR A 60 -3.80 -0.97 5.52
CA THR A 60 -3.35 0.42 5.36
C THR A 60 -2.72 1.00 6.63
N ASP A 61 -2.75 0.24 7.73
CA ASP A 61 -2.24 0.66 9.04
C ASP A 61 -1.86 -0.56 9.90
N MET A 62 -1.38 -0.31 11.11
CA MET A 62 -0.95 -1.34 12.06
C MET A 62 -1.70 -1.27 13.39
N ASN A 63 -1.89 -2.42 14.04
CA ASN A 63 -2.32 -2.49 15.43
C ASN A 63 -1.66 -3.70 16.12
N TYR A 64 -0.57 -3.44 16.84
CA TYR A 64 0.23 -4.46 17.53
C TYR A 64 -0.27 -4.78 18.93
N TYR A 65 -1.46 -4.32 19.31
CA TYR A 65 -2.03 -4.64 20.61
C TYR A 65 -2.31 -6.16 20.71
N PRO A 66 -1.75 -6.87 21.70
CA PRO A 66 -1.70 -8.33 21.71
C PRO A 66 -3.01 -8.97 22.24
N VAL A 67 -4.08 -8.88 21.45
CA VAL A 67 -5.40 -9.44 21.80
C VAL A 67 -5.62 -10.86 21.32
N ALA A 68 -4.97 -11.24 20.22
CA ALA A 68 -5.10 -12.55 19.58
C ALA A 68 -3.88 -12.84 18.68
N PRO A 69 -3.64 -14.10 18.29
CA PRO A 69 -2.58 -14.45 17.34
C PRO A 69 -2.67 -13.69 16.01
N TYR A 70 -3.90 -13.49 15.52
CA TYR A 70 -4.19 -12.64 14.36
C TYR A 70 -5.28 -11.64 14.75
N HIS A 71 -5.05 -10.38 14.44
CA HIS A 71 -5.97 -9.29 14.80
C HIS A 71 -6.10 -8.30 13.64
N PHE A 72 -7.34 -8.13 13.19
CA PHE A 72 -7.74 -7.13 12.22
C PHE A 72 -8.54 -6.04 12.94
N ASP A 73 -8.01 -4.84 12.99
CA ASP A 73 -8.74 -3.66 13.44
C ASP A 73 -9.38 -3.02 12.20
N LEU A 74 -10.63 -3.37 11.95
CA LEU A 74 -11.33 -3.02 10.72
C LEU A 74 -11.86 -1.59 10.80
N SER A 75 -11.89 -0.89 9.67
CA SER A 75 -12.70 0.33 9.58
C SER A 75 -14.18 0.00 9.88
N GLY A 76 -14.96 0.99 10.33
CA GLY A 76 -16.40 0.80 10.52
C GLY A 76 -17.12 0.35 9.24
N THR A 77 -16.66 0.81 8.06
CA THR A 77 -17.19 0.37 6.76
C THR A 77 -16.92 -1.11 6.54
N ALA A 78 -15.67 -1.55 6.67
CA ALA A 78 -15.26 -2.94 6.48
C ALA A 78 -15.91 -3.90 7.49
N PHE A 79 -15.95 -3.51 8.77
CA PHE A 79 -16.59 -4.31 9.83
C PHE A 79 -18.08 -4.51 9.55
N GLY A 80 -18.78 -3.42 9.23
CA GLY A 80 -20.22 -3.47 8.96
C GLY A 80 -20.57 -4.12 7.62
N ALA A 81 -19.65 -4.18 6.65
CA ALA A 81 -19.87 -4.83 5.36
C ALA A 81 -20.03 -6.35 5.49
N MET A 82 -19.49 -6.97 6.54
CA MET A 82 -19.69 -8.40 6.82
C MET A 82 -21.10 -8.73 7.36
N ALA A 83 -21.94 -7.72 7.63
CA ALA A 83 -23.29 -7.92 8.13
C ALA A 83 -24.28 -8.25 7.01
N LYS A 84 -25.43 -8.81 7.39
CA LYS A 84 -26.63 -8.85 6.54
C LYS A 84 -27.08 -7.41 6.24
N ASP A 85 -27.81 -7.25 5.14
CA ASP A 85 -28.42 -5.98 4.75
C ASP A 85 -29.19 -5.38 5.94
N GLU A 86 -28.99 -4.08 6.18
CA GLU A 86 -29.59 -3.31 7.29
C GLU A 86 -29.12 -3.66 8.72
N HIS A 87 -28.25 -4.67 8.88
CA HIS A 87 -27.69 -5.07 10.18
C HIS A 87 -26.24 -4.59 10.42
N ASN A 88 -25.74 -3.67 9.58
CA ASN A 88 -24.37 -3.17 9.66
C ASN A 88 -24.06 -2.56 11.03
N ASP A 89 -24.97 -1.74 11.56
CA ASP A 89 -24.77 -1.09 12.86
C ASP A 89 -24.88 -2.09 14.00
N GLU A 90 -25.81 -3.06 13.93
CA GLU A 90 -25.90 -4.14 14.92
C GLU A 90 -24.57 -4.89 15.04
N LEU A 91 -23.98 -5.27 13.91
CA LEU A 91 -22.69 -5.95 13.89
C LEU A 91 -21.59 -5.05 14.49
N ARG A 92 -21.49 -3.78 14.08
CA ARG A 92 -20.51 -2.83 14.63
C ARG A 92 -20.58 -2.69 16.15
N HIS A 93 -21.79 -2.70 16.73
CA HIS A 93 -21.97 -2.60 18.17
C HIS A 93 -21.52 -3.85 18.94
N ALA A 94 -21.29 -4.98 18.28
CA ALA A 94 -20.69 -6.16 18.91
C ALA A 94 -19.23 -5.91 19.36
N GLY A 95 -18.55 -4.93 18.75
CA GLY A 95 -17.17 -4.57 19.08
C GLY A 95 -16.16 -5.58 18.56
N ILE A 96 -15.97 -6.69 19.29
CA ILE A 96 -15.01 -7.74 18.94
C ILE A 96 -15.78 -8.99 18.53
N ILE A 97 -15.47 -9.53 17.36
CA ILE A 97 -16.06 -10.76 16.83
C ILE A 97 -14.97 -11.66 16.25
N ASP A 98 -15.20 -12.97 16.29
CA ASP A 98 -14.37 -13.92 15.56
C ASP A 98 -14.68 -13.88 14.06
N ILE A 99 -13.63 -13.76 13.25
CA ILE A 99 -13.71 -13.79 11.79
C ILE A 99 -12.86 -14.92 11.22
N GLN A 100 -13.19 -15.32 9.99
CA GLN A 100 -12.33 -16.14 9.15
C GLN A 100 -11.70 -15.23 8.10
N PHE A 101 -10.42 -15.43 7.81
CA PHE A 101 -9.72 -14.64 6.80
C PHE A 101 -8.81 -15.50 5.93
N LYS A 102 -8.48 -15.00 4.76
CA LYS A 102 -7.41 -15.51 3.90
C LYS A 102 -6.81 -14.38 3.09
N ARG A 103 -5.50 -14.43 2.83
CA ARG A 103 -4.85 -13.51 1.90
C ARG A 103 -5.33 -13.80 0.48
N VAL A 104 -5.56 -12.76 -0.31
CA VAL A 104 -6.00 -12.86 -1.71
C VAL A 104 -5.25 -11.85 -2.57
N PRO A 105 -5.16 -12.07 -3.90
CA PRO A 105 -4.61 -11.06 -4.79
C PRO A 105 -5.41 -9.75 -4.76
N CYS A 106 -4.71 -8.62 -4.72
CA CYS A 106 -5.28 -7.29 -4.89
C CYS A 106 -5.63 -7.02 -6.36
N GLN A 107 -6.72 -6.26 -6.55
CA GLN A 107 -7.17 -5.84 -7.87
C GLN A 107 -7.64 -4.38 -7.82
N TYR A 108 -7.00 -3.54 -8.63
CA TYR A 108 -7.31 -2.13 -8.79
C TYR A 108 -7.68 -1.84 -10.26
N PRO A 109 -8.91 -2.13 -10.70
CA PRO A 109 -9.33 -1.94 -12.09
C PRO A 109 -9.16 -0.50 -12.55
N GLY A 110 -8.51 -0.31 -13.70
CA GLY A 110 -8.27 1.01 -14.28
C GLY A 110 -7.15 1.81 -13.61
N LEU A 111 -6.46 1.25 -12.61
CA LEU A 111 -5.28 1.84 -11.99
C LEU A 111 -4.04 1.01 -12.29
N THR A 112 -2.91 1.71 -12.31
CA THR A 112 -1.57 1.16 -12.44
C THR A 112 -0.77 1.48 -11.18
N VAL A 113 0.37 0.82 -11.02
CA VAL A 113 1.27 1.13 -9.91
C VAL A 113 1.65 2.61 -9.99
N THR A 114 1.48 3.29 -8.88
CA THR A 114 1.60 4.75 -8.79
C THR A 114 2.61 5.12 -7.73
N PHE A 115 3.35 6.21 -8.00
CA PHE A 115 4.45 6.67 -7.16
C PHE A 115 4.15 8.07 -6.64
N HIS A 116 3.94 8.23 -5.33
CA HIS A 116 3.81 9.54 -4.69
C HIS A 116 5.16 9.95 -4.13
N ILE A 117 5.71 11.06 -4.65
CA ILE A 117 6.92 11.67 -4.10
C ILE A 117 6.57 12.39 -2.82
N GLU A 118 7.17 11.98 -1.70
CA GLU A 118 6.87 12.58 -0.41
C GLU A 118 7.35 14.03 -0.34
N ARG A 119 6.59 14.87 0.39
CA ARG A 119 6.82 16.32 0.53
C ARG A 119 8.23 16.70 0.97
N GLY A 120 8.90 15.84 1.74
CA GLY A 120 10.26 16.08 2.23
C GLY A 120 11.36 15.87 1.18
N SER A 121 11.01 15.40 -0.01
CA SER A 121 11.96 15.13 -1.09
C SER A 121 12.64 16.40 -1.61
N ASN A 122 13.89 16.28 -2.03
CA ASN A 122 14.72 17.30 -2.65
C ASN A 122 15.79 16.63 -3.54
N PRO A 123 16.60 17.37 -4.31
CA PRO A 123 17.52 16.74 -5.28
C PRO A 123 18.51 15.73 -4.69
N ASN A 124 18.80 15.77 -3.38
CA ASN A 124 19.72 14.87 -2.69
C ASN A 124 19.02 13.82 -1.81
N TYR A 125 17.69 13.87 -1.72
CA TYR A 125 16.89 12.99 -0.89
C TYR A 125 15.55 12.73 -1.60
N LEU A 126 15.34 11.52 -2.08
CA LEU A 126 14.09 11.11 -2.70
C LEU A 126 13.38 10.14 -1.77
N ALA A 127 12.12 10.39 -1.44
CA ALA A 127 11.25 9.44 -0.76
C ALA A 127 9.99 9.22 -1.58
N VAL A 128 9.67 7.95 -1.85
CA VAL A 128 8.61 7.53 -2.76
C VAL A 128 7.70 6.56 -2.03
N LEU A 129 6.42 6.89 -1.94
CA LEU A 129 5.35 5.99 -1.57
C LEU A 129 4.89 5.23 -2.82
N VAL A 130 4.84 3.90 -2.75
CA VAL A 130 4.29 3.06 -3.83
C VAL A 130 2.87 2.63 -3.48
N GLU A 131 1.95 2.80 -4.43
CA GLU A 131 0.52 2.51 -4.25
C GLU A 131 -0.07 1.73 -5.44
N TYR A 132 -1.17 1.02 -5.17
CA TYR A 132 -2.05 0.35 -6.13
C TYR A 132 -1.43 -0.82 -6.88
N GLU A 133 -0.60 -1.59 -6.19
CA GLU A 133 -0.03 -2.84 -6.65
C GLU A 133 -1.10 -3.95 -6.67
N ASN A 134 -1.33 -4.54 -7.84
CA ASN A 134 -2.12 -5.77 -7.96
C ASN A 134 -1.32 -6.98 -7.48
N GLY A 135 -1.97 -8.14 -7.48
CA GLY A 135 -1.30 -9.39 -7.11
C GLY A 135 -1.09 -9.41 -5.62
N ASP A 136 0.16 -9.53 -5.17
CA ASP A 136 0.44 -9.64 -3.73
C ASP A 136 0.02 -8.41 -2.93
N GLY A 137 -0.02 -7.23 -3.57
CA GLY A 137 -0.42 -5.97 -2.97
C GLY A 137 0.64 -5.32 -2.08
N ASP A 138 1.73 -6.02 -1.78
CA ASP A 138 2.83 -5.50 -0.99
C ASP A 138 4.13 -5.35 -1.79
N VAL A 139 5.02 -4.52 -1.25
CA VAL A 139 6.34 -4.24 -1.80
C VAL A 139 7.39 -4.58 -0.76
N VAL A 140 8.39 -5.36 -1.16
CA VAL A 140 9.51 -5.78 -0.30
C VAL A 140 10.85 -5.21 -0.74
N GLN A 141 10.92 -4.63 -1.94
CA GLN A 141 12.09 -3.90 -2.44
C GLN A 141 11.69 -2.92 -3.55
N VAL A 142 12.33 -1.74 -3.53
CA VAL A 142 12.31 -0.80 -4.65
C VAL A 142 13.75 -0.47 -5.05
N ASP A 143 14.04 -0.50 -6.34
CA ASP A 143 15.30 -0.01 -6.91
C ASP A 143 15.04 1.21 -7.79
N LEU A 144 16.00 2.15 -7.78
CA LEU A 144 16.01 3.37 -8.57
C LEU A 144 17.07 3.25 -9.68
N MET A 145 16.73 3.69 -10.88
CA MET A 145 17.69 3.94 -11.94
C MET A 145 17.65 5.42 -12.33
N GLU A 146 18.81 6.08 -12.23
CA GLU A 146 19.02 7.45 -12.72
C GLU A 146 19.17 7.44 -14.26
N SER A 147 18.88 8.57 -14.89
CA SER A 147 19.16 8.80 -16.31
C SER A 147 20.43 9.65 -16.49
N SER A 148 21.04 9.53 -17.65
CA SER A 148 22.18 10.33 -18.07
C SER A 148 21.79 11.82 -18.17
N PRO A 149 22.58 12.75 -17.61
CA PRO A 149 22.28 14.18 -17.68
C PRO A 149 22.47 14.77 -19.08
N ASP A 150 23.18 14.07 -19.98
CA ASP A 150 23.53 14.59 -21.30
C ASP A 150 22.41 14.39 -22.34
N ASP A 151 21.77 13.21 -22.31
CA ASP A 151 20.76 12.79 -23.28
C ASP A 151 19.44 12.32 -22.63
N GLY A 152 19.38 12.19 -21.30
CA GLY A 152 18.20 11.76 -20.58
C GLY A 152 17.93 10.26 -20.69
N GLU A 153 18.87 9.46 -21.21
CA GLU A 153 18.67 8.01 -21.37
C GLU A 153 18.91 7.25 -20.06
N PRO A 154 18.16 6.16 -19.78
CA PRO A 154 18.36 5.36 -18.57
C PRO A 154 19.79 4.80 -18.51
N THR A 155 20.45 4.95 -17.36
CA THR A 155 21.85 4.51 -17.19
C THR A 155 22.06 2.99 -17.24
N GLY A 156 20.99 2.21 -17.12
CA GLY A 156 21.02 0.75 -17.00
C GLY A 156 21.49 0.24 -15.63
N VAL A 157 21.74 1.14 -14.67
CA VAL A 157 22.24 0.81 -13.33
C VAL A 157 21.12 0.91 -12.30
N TRP A 158 20.81 -0.22 -11.66
CA TRP A 158 19.81 -0.28 -10.59
C TRP A 158 20.48 -0.12 -9.22
N GLU A 159 20.04 0.86 -8.44
CA GLU A 159 20.47 1.08 -7.07
C GLU A 159 19.31 0.81 -6.09
N PRO A 160 19.50 -0.05 -5.07
CA PRO A 160 18.44 -0.36 -4.13
C PRO A 160 18.11 0.85 -3.24
N MET A 161 16.82 1.18 -3.17
CA MET A 161 16.29 2.14 -2.21
C MET A 161 16.18 1.50 -0.82
N ARG A 162 16.22 2.34 0.21
CA ARG A 162 16.07 1.90 1.60
C ARG A 162 14.61 1.99 2.02
N GLU A 163 14.12 0.96 2.69
CA GLU A 163 12.85 1.02 3.40
C GLU A 163 12.90 2.15 4.46
N SER A 164 11.88 3.00 4.48
CA SER A 164 11.76 4.08 5.45
C SER A 164 10.74 3.72 6.53
N TRP A 165 9.46 3.71 6.19
CA TRP A 165 8.37 3.16 7.00
C TRP A 165 7.16 2.87 6.09
N GLY A 166 6.35 1.86 6.42
CA GLY A 166 5.19 1.52 5.60
C GLY A 166 5.57 1.16 4.17
N SER A 167 4.88 1.73 3.16
CA SER A 167 5.23 1.56 1.74
C SER A 167 6.13 2.70 1.20
N ILE A 168 6.89 3.38 2.06
CA ILE A 168 7.76 4.51 1.68
C ILE A 168 9.22 4.05 1.59
N TRP A 169 9.81 4.30 0.41
CA TRP A 169 11.18 3.94 0.04
C TRP A 169 11.99 5.19 -0.21
N ARG A 170 13.24 5.23 0.29
CA ARG A 170 14.09 6.42 0.19
C ARG A 170 15.46 6.17 -0.42
N MET A 171 15.98 7.19 -1.09
CA MET A 171 17.32 7.27 -1.62
C MET A 171 17.99 8.56 -1.12
N ASP A 172 19.11 8.42 -0.41
CA ASP A 172 19.88 9.52 0.16
C ASP A 172 21.26 9.61 -0.54
N THR A 173 21.57 10.73 -1.20
CA THR A 173 22.80 10.87 -2.01
C THR A 173 23.56 12.17 -1.74
N ARG A 174 24.90 12.13 -1.89
CA ARG A 174 25.77 13.32 -1.71
C ARG A 174 25.75 14.27 -2.90
N ARG A 175 25.29 13.81 -4.06
CA ARG A 175 25.11 14.58 -5.29
C ARG A 175 23.63 14.64 -5.63
N PRO A 176 23.16 15.65 -6.37
CA PRO A 176 21.81 15.63 -6.92
C PRO A 176 21.57 14.37 -7.75
N LEU A 177 20.43 13.72 -7.54
CA LEU A 177 19.92 12.63 -8.37
C LEU A 177 19.58 13.18 -9.76
N GLN A 178 19.88 12.40 -10.80
CA GLN A 178 19.67 12.74 -12.21
C GLN A 178 18.45 11.99 -12.75
N GLY A 179 17.35 12.72 -12.93
CA GLY A 179 16.16 12.20 -13.58
C GLY A 179 16.23 12.29 -15.12
N PRO A 180 15.27 11.70 -15.85
CA PRO A 180 14.12 10.93 -15.37
C PRO A 180 14.52 9.66 -14.59
N PHE A 181 13.65 9.18 -13.72
CA PHE A 181 13.91 7.97 -12.93
C PHE A 181 13.03 6.81 -13.37
N SER A 182 13.66 5.65 -13.56
CA SER A 182 12.95 4.38 -13.65
C SER A 182 12.93 3.71 -12.28
N LEU A 183 11.81 3.09 -11.93
CA LEU A 183 11.66 2.33 -10.69
C LEU A 183 11.41 0.85 -10.98
N ARG A 184 12.08 -0.02 -10.20
CA ARG A 184 11.80 -1.45 -10.18
C ARG A 184 11.23 -1.84 -8.83
N VAL A 185 10.03 -2.39 -8.82
CA VAL A 185 9.31 -2.80 -7.63
C VAL A 185 9.32 -4.32 -7.55
N THR A 186 9.65 -4.88 -6.39
CA THR A 186 9.60 -6.32 -6.13
C THR A 186 8.59 -6.61 -5.03
N ASN A 187 7.68 -7.55 -5.29
CA ASN A 187 6.65 -7.96 -4.34
C ASN A 187 7.10 -9.16 -3.48
N GLU A 188 6.30 -9.56 -2.48
CA GLU A 188 6.67 -10.66 -1.56
C GLU A 188 6.93 -12.00 -2.27
N SER A 189 6.23 -12.30 -3.37
CA SER A 189 6.47 -13.51 -4.19
C SER A 189 7.74 -13.43 -5.04
N GLY A 190 8.46 -12.31 -5.02
CA GLY A 190 9.68 -12.10 -5.81
C GLY A 190 9.43 -11.73 -7.27
N LYS A 191 8.19 -11.41 -7.66
CA LYS A 191 7.91 -10.85 -8.98
C LYS A 191 8.41 -9.41 -9.02
N THR A 192 9.00 -9.02 -10.15
CA THR A 192 9.50 -7.66 -10.37
C THR A 192 8.70 -6.95 -11.46
N LEU A 193 8.39 -5.68 -11.23
CA LEU A 193 7.76 -4.77 -12.19
C LEU A 193 8.69 -3.59 -12.44
N VAL A 194 8.89 -3.19 -13.69
CA VAL A 194 9.70 -2.02 -14.06
C VAL A 194 8.79 -0.93 -14.62
N ALA A 195 8.78 0.22 -13.96
CA ALA A 195 8.16 1.45 -14.42
C ALA A 195 9.25 2.37 -14.98
N ASP A 196 9.43 2.33 -16.29
CA ASP A 196 10.52 3.03 -16.96
C ASP A 196 10.26 4.54 -17.06
N GLN A 197 11.25 5.34 -16.67
CA GLN A 197 11.26 6.80 -16.67
C GLN A 197 9.96 7.43 -16.12
N VAL A 198 9.32 6.77 -15.15
CA VAL A 198 8.00 7.11 -14.63
C VAL A 198 7.99 8.43 -13.86
N ILE A 199 9.11 8.79 -13.22
CA ILE A 199 9.26 10.08 -12.55
C ILE A 199 10.11 10.98 -13.47
N PRO A 200 9.57 12.09 -13.99
CA PRO A 200 10.28 12.95 -14.94
C PRO A 200 11.41 13.73 -14.25
N ALA A 201 12.33 14.32 -15.03
CA ALA A 201 13.47 15.07 -14.49
C ALA A 201 13.05 16.32 -13.68
N ASP A 202 11.94 16.96 -14.04
CA ASP A 202 11.36 18.14 -13.40
C ASP A 202 10.35 17.81 -12.29
N TRP A 203 10.45 16.59 -11.72
CA TRP A 203 9.59 16.13 -10.65
C TRP A 203 9.49 17.12 -9.49
N GLN A 204 8.35 17.08 -8.79
CA GLN A 204 8.11 17.94 -7.64
C GLN A 204 7.77 17.10 -6.41
N PRO A 205 8.18 17.53 -5.21
CA PRO A 205 7.70 16.92 -3.97
C PRO A 205 6.18 17.05 -3.85
N ASP A 206 5.58 16.10 -3.14
CA ASP A 206 4.13 16.01 -2.90
C ASP A 206 3.29 15.78 -4.17
N ASN A 207 3.90 15.28 -5.25
CA ASN A 207 3.22 14.94 -6.51
C ASN A 207 3.19 13.44 -6.80
N VAL A 208 2.18 13.04 -7.56
CA VAL A 208 1.88 11.66 -7.91
C VAL A 208 2.21 11.40 -9.38
N TYR A 209 2.92 10.31 -9.65
CA TYR A 209 3.31 9.86 -10.98
C TYR A 209 2.80 8.43 -11.19
N SER A 210 1.77 8.28 -12.03
CA SER A 210 1.23 6.97 -12.39
C SER A 210 2.06 6.32 -13.49
N SER A 211 2.36 5.04 -13.34
CA SER A 211 3.00 4.26 -14.39
C SER A 211 1.98 3.79 -15.44
N ILE A 212 2.45 3.04 -16.44
CA ILE A 212 1.60 2.31 -17.39
C ILE A 212 1.64 0.79 -17.16
N VAL A 213 2.19 0.35 -16.03
CA VAL A 213 2.48 -1.05 -15.73
C VAL A 213 1.75 -1.51 -14.47
N GLN A 214 1.50 -2.82 -14.38
CA GLN A 214 0.80 -3.45 -13.27
C GLN A 214 1.27 -4.89 -13.09
N PHE A 215 1.22 -5.41 -11.87
CA PHE A 215 1.42 -6.83 -11.60
C PHE A 215 0.26 -7.68 -12.13
N GLU A 216 0.60 -8.75 -12.86
CA GLU A 216 -0.33 -9.78 -13.33
C GLU A 216 -0.50 -10.93 -12.34
#